data_AF-A0A935P8W2-F1
#
_entry.id   AF-A0A935P8W2-F1
#
_cell.length_a   1.000
_cell.length_b   1.000
_cell.length_c   1.000
_cell.angle_alpha   90.00
_cell.angle_beta   90.00
_cell.angle_gamma   90.00
#
_symmetry.space_group_name_H-M   'P 1'
#
loop_
_entity.id
_entity.type
_entity.pdbx_description
1 polymer ?
#
loop_
_entity_poly.entity_id
_entity_poly.type
_entity_poly.pdbx_seq_one_letter_code
_entity_poly.pdbx_strand_id
1 'polypeptide(L)'
;MNLELFALCDAATEAGGKLNLLGAFDAIVAPNAPAVHPSCAVALRLRFQRIEAGPHRVKIAVVDADGKHALPPFETEIRIGVAPGDESAVANLILNLQQLRLEKFGRYSIDLAVDGRQEGALPLYLKAAPQTVREQS
;
A
#
# COMPACT_ATOMS: atom_id res chain seq x y z
N MET A 1 -2.75 11.44 -15.02
CA MET A 1 -3.14 10.34 -14.14
C MET A 1 -3.41 10.97 -12.79
N ASN A 2 -4.47 10.56 -12.10
CA ASN A 2 -4.81 11.05 -10.77
C ASN A 2 -4.82 9.89 -9.77
N LEU A 3 -4.14 10.07 -8.63
CA LEU A 3 -4.18 9.13 -7.51
C LEU A 3 -5.40 9.43 -6.66
N GLU A 4 -6.49 8.67 -6.84
CA GLU A 4 -7.73 8.89 -6.09
C GLU A 4 -7.68 8.28 -4.69
N LEU A 5 -6.99 7.13 -4.56
CA LEU A 5 -6.82 6.46 -3.27
C LEU A 5 -5.48 5.72 -3.23
N PHE A 6 -4.80 5.86 -2.11
CA PHE A 6 -3.64 5.07 -1.72
C PHE A 6 -3.71 4.85 -0.22
N ALA A 7 -3.92 3.60 0.21
CA ALA A 7 -4.06 3.29 1.62
C ALA A 7 -3.41 1.95 1.97
N LEU A 8 -2.88 1.88 3.19
CA LEU A 8 -2.66 0.63 3.90
C LEU A 8 -3.90 0.27 4.69
N CYS A 9 -4.30 -0.99 4.65
CA CYS A 9 -5.48 -1.45 5.37
C CYS A 9 -5.39 -2.93 5.77
N ASP A 10 -6.25 -3.38 6.67
CA ASP A 10 -6.30 -4.77 7.11
C ASP A 10 -6.70 -5.72 5.97
N ALA A 11 -7.66 -5.28 5.13
CA ALA A 11 -8.13 -6.01 3.97
C ALA A 11 -8.69 -5.09 2.88
N ALA A 12 -8.62 -5.53 1.63
CA ALA A 12 -9.26 -4.88 0.50
C ALA A 12 -9.83 -5.92 -0.48
N THR A 13 -10.94 -5.59 -1.13
CA THR A 13 -11.57 -6.42 -2.16
C THR A 13 -12.08 -5.56 -3.31
N GLU A 14 -12.23 -6.16 -4.49
CA GLU A 14 -12.89 -5.53 -5.62
C GLU A 14 -14.15 -6.33 -5.95
N ALA A 15 -15.29 -5.64 -6.06
CA ALA A 15 -16.58 -6.28 -6.34
C ALA A 15 -17.41 -5.39 -7.28
N GLY A 16 -17.52 -5.81 -8.54
CA GLY A 16 -18.32 -5.11 -9.55
C GLY A 16 -17.78 -3.72 -9.88
N GLY A 17 -16.46 -3.57 -9.99
CA GLY A 17 -15.75 -2.31 -10.26
C GLY A 17 -15.57 -1.42 -9.02
N LYS A 18 -16.13 -1.80 -7.88
CA LYS A 18 -16.02 -1.04 -6.61
C LYS A 18 -14.86 -1.56 -5.80
N LEU A 19 -13.99 -0.65 -5.38
CA LEU A 19 -12.93 -0.92 -4.41
C LEU A 19 -13.50 -0.82 -3.00
N ASN A 20 -13.44 -1.91 -2.25
CA ASN A 20 -13.79 -1.95 -0.83
C ASN A 20 -12.51 -2.06 -0.01
N LEU A 21 -12.44 -1.34 1.11
CA LEU A 21 -11.34 -1.39 2.06
C LEU A 21 -11.87 -1.47 3.49
N LEU A 22 -11.14 -2.18 4.36
CA LEU A 22 -11.47 -2.35 5.77
C LEU A 22 -10.25 -2.02 6.62
N GLY A 23 -10.43 -1.16 7.63
CA GLY A 23 -9.42 -0.86 8.64
C GLY A 23 -8.19 -0.17 8.06
N ALA A 24 -8.31 1.09 7.64
CA ALA A 24 -7.14 1.85 7.21
C ALA A 24 -6.26 2.22 8.41
N PHE A 25 -4.94 2.04 8.28
CA PHE A 25 -3.99 2.28 9.37
C PHE A 25 -2.64 2.79 8.85
N ASP A 26 -1.84 3.32 9.77
CA ASP A 26 -0.45 3.73 9.52
C ASP A 26 0.54 3.14 10.53
N ALA A 27 0.08 2.34 11.51
CA ALA A 27 0.94 1.81 12.56
C ALA A 27 0.59 0.36 12.94
N ILE A 28 1.63 -0.44 13.17
CA ILE A 28 1.58 -1.76 13.77
C ILE A 28 2.25 -1.67 15.14
N VAL A 29 1.59 -2.21 16.17
CA VAL A 29 2.14 -2.27 17.54
C VAL A 29 2.58 -3.71 17.82
N ALA A 30 3.82 -3.89 18.26
CA ALA A 30 4.38 -5.21 18.59
C ALA A 30 5.24 -5.15 19.87
N PRO A 31 5.31 -6.24 20.67
CA PRO A 31 6.14 -6.26 21.87
C PRO A 31 7.64 -6.26 21.54
N ASN A 32 8.04 -6.87 20.42
CA ASN A 32 9.44 -7.02 20.00
C ASN A 32 9.57 -6.84 18.48
N ALA A 33 10.80 -6.58 18.02
CA ALA A 33 11.18 -6.65 16.62
C ALA A 33 12.27 -7.74 16.44
N PRO A 34 12.27 -8.54 15.35
CA PRO A 34 11.36 -8.46 14.20
C PRO A 34 9.91 -8.82 14.56
N ALA A 35 8.96 -8.12 13.95
CA ALA A 35 7.53 -8.36 14.10
C ALA A 35 6.96 -8.93 12.80
N VAL A 36 6.04 -9.88 12.90
CA VAL A 36 5.30 -10.42 11.76
C VAL A 36 3.84 -10.01 11.90
N HIS A 37 3.37 -9.17 10.99
CA HIS A 37 1.97 -8.76 10.92
C HIS A 37 1.23 -9.68 9.94
N PRO A 38 0.12 -10.33 10.37
CA PRO A 38 -0.44 -11.45 9.64
C PRO A 38 -1.03 -11.06 8.28
N SER A 39 -1.71 -9.92 8.21
CA SER A 39 -2.43 -9.45 7.02
C SER A 39 -2.35 -7.94 6.91
N CYS A 40 -1.78 -7.45 5.82
CA CYS A 40 -1.85 -6.06 5.42
C CYS A 40 -2.16 -6.03 3.92
N ALA A 41 -2.91 -5.04 3.46
CA ALA A 41 -3.14 -4.79 2.05
C ALA A 41 -2.76 -3.35 1.71
N VAL A 42 -2.23 -3.17 0.51
CA VAL A 42 -2.16 -1.86 -0.15
C VAL A 42 -3.33 -1.79 -1.12
N ALA A 43 -4.23 -0.83 -0.89
CA ALA A 43 -5.33 -0.50 -1.78
C ALA A 43 -5.00 0.74 -2.60
N LEU A 44 -5.19 0.65 -3.91
CA LEU A 44 -4.90 1.72 -4.87
C LEU A 44 -6.08 1.94 -5.79
N ARG A 45 -6.41 3.21 -6.03
CA ARG A 45 -7.36 3.64 -7.05
C ARG A 45 -6.73 4.76 -7.87
N LEU A 46 -6.57 4.50 -9.17
CA LEU A 46 -5.95 5.39 -10.12
C LEU A 46 -6.96 5.77 -11.20
N ARG A 47 -7.11 7.06 -11.48
CA ARG A 47 -7.89 7.56 -12.63
C ARG A 47 -6.97 7.97 -13.76
N PHE A 48 -7.29 7.51 -14.95
CA PHE A 48 -6.58 7.80 -16.19
C PHE A 48 -7.52 8.51 -17.15
N GLN A 49 -7.07 9.64 -17.70
CA GLN A 49 -7.79 10.35 -18.77
C GLN A 49 -7.71 9.53 -20.07
N ARG A 50 -8.60 9.78 -21.03
CA ARG A 50 -8.60 9.09 -22.34
C ARG A 50 -7.26 9.15 -23.07
N ILE A 51 -6.54 10.26 -22.97
CA ILE A 51 -5.21 10.44 -23.57
C ILE A 51 -4.13 9.56 -22.92
N GLU A 52 -4.44 9.00 -21.76
CA GLU A 52 -3.60 8.10 -20.96
C GLU A 52 -4.10 6.65 -21.09
N ALA A 53 -4.80 6.31 -22.17
CA ALA A 53 -5.15 4.93 -22.46
C ALA A 53 -3.91 4.16 -22.93
N GLY A 54 -3.84 2.86 -22.60
CA GLY A 54 -2.71 2.00 -22.94
C GLY A 54 -2.06 1.36 -21.72
N PRO A 55 -0.84 0.81 -21.88
CA PRO A 55 -0.12 0.14 -20.80
C PRO A 55 0.51 1.16 -19.84
N HIS A 56 0.44 0.85 -18.54
CA HIS A 56 1.12 1.58 -17.47
C HIS A 56 1.82 0.60 -16.53
N ARG A 57 3.06 0.90 -16.16
CA ARG A 57 3.85 0.10 -15.23
C ARG A 57 3.71 0.64 -13.82
N VAL A 58 3.11 -0.15 -12.93
CA VAL A 58 2.92 0.19 -11.52
C VAL A 58 3.96 -0.53 -10.69
N LYS A 59 4.67 0.20 -9.84
CA LYS A 59 5.66 -0.31 -8.90
C LYS A 59 5.32 0.13 -7.48
N ILE A 60 5.39 -0.80 -6.55
CA ILE A 60 5.23 -0.55 -5.11
C ILE A 60 6.49 -1.06 -4.41
N ALA A 61 7.16 -0.19 -3.66
CA ALA A 61 8.32 -0.54 -2.86
C ALA A 61 8.04 -0.30 -1.38
N VAL A 62 8.47 -1.22 -0.52
CA VAL A 62 8.50 -1.01 0.93
C VAL A 62 9.94 -0.80 1.34
N VAL A 63 10.25 0.39 1.87
CA VAL A 63 11.61 0.78 2.28
C VAL A 63 11.64 1.09 3.77
N ASP A 64 12.74 0.72 4.43
CA ASP A 64 12.98 1.07 5.82
C ASP A 64 13.55 2.50 5.97
N ALA A 65 13.79 2.91 7.22
CA ALA A 65 14.35 4.22 7.53
C ALA A 65 15.78 4.44 6.98
N ASP A 66 16.51 3.36 6.65
CA ASP A 66 17.85 3.39 6.07
C ASP A 66 17.80 3.42 4.52
N GLY A 67 16.60 3.45 3.92
CA GLY A 67 16.38 3.43 2.48
C GLY A 67 16.55 2.04 1.84
N LYS A 68 16.66 0.98 2.65
CA LYS A 68 16.77 -0.40 2.16
C LYS A 68 15.38 -0.98 1.93
N HIS A 69 15.27 -1.82 0.91
CA HIS A 69 14.04 -2.56 0.67
C HIS A 69 13.77 -3.55 1.82
N ALA A 70 12.65 -3.35 2.52
CA ALA A 70 12.15 -4.27 3.54
C ALA A 70 11.51 -5.52 2.90
N LEU A 71 10.99 -5.37 1.68
CA LEU A 71 10.45 -6.44 0.85
C LEU A 71 10.95 -6.28 -0.59
N PRO A 72 11.06 -7.36 -1.38
CA PRO A 72 11.23 -7.23 -2.83
C PRO A 72 10.15 -6.30 -3.41
N PRO A 73 10.51 -5.34 -4.27
CA PRO A 73 9.54 -4.44 -4.86
C PRO A 73 8.54 -5.23 -5.71
N PHE A 74 7.26 -4.87 -5.57
CA PHE A 74 6.21 -5.39 -6.42
C PHE A 74 6.12 -4.56 -7.70
N GLU A 75 5.94 -5.21 -8.84
CA GLU A 75 5.87 -4.55 -10.13
C GLU A 75 4.92 -5.28 -11.07
N THR A 76 4.04 -4.54 -11.74
CA THR A 76 3.04 -5.08 -12.66
C THR A 76 2.73 -4.09 -13.79
N GLU A 77 2.29 -4.59 -14.94
CA GLU A 77 1.72 -3.79 -16.02
C GLU A 77 0.19 -3.87 -15.95
N ILE A 78 -0.47 -2.72 -15.97
CA ILE A 78 -1.92 -2.62 -16.17
C ILE A 78 -2.21 -2.01 -17.54
N ARG A 79 -3.29 -2.43 -18.18
CA ARG A 79 -3.75 -1.84 -19.44
C ARG A 79 -5.06 -1.11 -19.24
N ILE A 80 -5.05 0.19 -19.53
CA ILE A 80 -6.19 1.07 -19.35
C ILE A 80 -6.95 1.16 -20.67
N GLY A 81 -8.21 0.74 -20.64
CA GLY A 81 -9.17 0.97 -21.71
C GLY A 81 -10.21 1.99 -21.27
N VAL A 82 -10.41 3.05 -22.06
CA VAL A 82 -11.48 4.04 -21.84
C VAL A 82 -12.61 3.79 -22.83
N ALA A 83 -13.77 3.41 -22.33
CA ALA A 83 -14.92 3.04 -23.15
C ALA A 83 -15.38 4.20 -24.05
N PRO A 84 -15.93 3.97 -25.25
CA PRO A 84 -16.41 5.04 -26.13
C PRO A 84 -17.42 5.96 -25.41
N GLY A 85 -17.21 7.27 -25.50
CA GLY A 85 -18.05 8.27 -24.82
C GLY A 85 -17.55 8.72 -23.44
N ASP A 86 -16.69 7.94 -22.78
CA ASP A 86 -16.13 8.32 -21.48
C ASP A 86 -14.90 9.23 -21.61
N GLU A 87 -14.66 10.10 -20.63
CA GLU A 87 -13.46 10.94 -20.58
C GLU A 87 -12.30 10.27 -19.84
N SER A 88 -12.59 9.34 -18.94
CA SER A 88 -11.60 8.67 -18.09
C SER A 88 -12.03 7.26 -17.71
N ALA A 89 -11.06 6.45 -17.28
CA ALA A 89 -11.29 5.15 -16.66
C ALA A 89 -10.57 5.05 -15.31
N VAL A 90 -10.98 4.09 -14.49
CA VAL A 90 -10.35 3.80 -13.20
C VAL A 90 -9.76 2.41 -13.21
N ALA A 91 -8.56 2.29 -12.64
CA ALA A 91 -7.96 1.02 -12.25
C ALA A 91 -7.93 0.92 -10.71
N ASN A 92 -8.48 -0.17 -10.18
CA ASN A 92 -8.31 -0.55 -8.79
C ASN A 92 -7.20 -1.62 -8.72
N LEU A 93 -6.23 -1.45 -7.83
CA LEU A 93 -5.20 -2.45 -7.57
C LEU A 93 -5.18 -2.77 -6.07
N ILE A 94 -5.04 -4.05 -5.76
CA ILE A 94 -4.93 -4.55 -4.39
C ILE A 94 -3.68 -5.43 -4.31
N LEU A 95 -2.73 -5.05 -3.47
CA LEU A 95 -1.57 -5.87 -3.14
C LEU A 95 -1.72 -6.40 -1.72
N ASN A 96 -1.90 -7.71 -1.59
CA ASN A 96 -1.98 -8.38 -0.30
C ASN A 96 -0.58 -8.74 0.22
N LEU A 97 -0.16 -8.10 1.30
CA LEU A 97 1.07 -8.34 2.03
C LEU A 97 0.78 -9.29 3.20
N GLN A 98 0.81 -10.59 2.92
CA GLN A 98 0.65 -11.61 3.94
C GLN A 98 1.96 -11.82 4.70
N GLN A 99 1.87 -12.02 6.02
CA GLN A 99 3.04 -12.26 6.88
C GLN A 99 4.11 -11.16 6.72
N LEU A 100 3.68 -9.89 6.70
CA LEU A 100 4.56 -8.73 6.58
C LEU A 100 5.55 -8.73 7.75
N ARG A 101 6.81 -9.03 7.46
CA ARG A 101 7.89 -9.05 8.44
C ARG A 101 8.62 -7.72 8.44
N LEU A 102 8.67 -7.07 9.61
CA LEU A 102 9.33 -5.78 9.83
C LEU A 102 10.46 -5.99 10.83
N GLU A 103 11.71 -5.76 10.40
CA GLU A 103 12.91 -6.13 11.15
C GLU A 103 13.19 -5.22 12.34
N LYS A 104 12.86 -3.93 12.24
CA LYS A 104 13.18 -2.91 13.24
C LYS A 104 11.95 -2.08 13.58
N PHE A 105 11.86 -1.64 14.84
CA PHE A 105 10.98 -0.54 15.22
C PHE A 105 11.35 0.73 14.45
N GLY A 106 10.35 1.53 14.10
CA GLY A 106 10.56 2.77 13.35
C GLY A 106 9.64 2.90 12.15
N ARG A 107 10.01 3.84 11.26
CA ARG A 107 9.24 4.20 10.07
C ARG A 107 9.70 3.38 8.87
N TYR A 108 8.73 2.89 8.12
CA TYR A 108 8.85 2.37 6.76
C TYR A 108 8.09 3.31 5.82
N SER A 109 8.49 3.35 4.56
CA SER A 109 7.76 4.03 3.48
C SER A 109 7.24 3.01 2.49
N ILE A 110 6.00 3.18 2.06
CA ILE A 110 5.39 2.41 0.98
C ILE A 110 5.28 3.36 -0.19
N ASP A 111 6.18 3.22 -1.15
CA ASP A 111 6.35 4.16 -2.25
C ASP A 111 5.64 3.62 -3.50
N LEU A 112 4.80 4.46 -4.09
CA LEU A 112 4.10 4.19 -5.35
C LEU A 112 4.79 4.92 -6.49
N ALA A 113 5.13 4.18 -7.54
CA ALA A 113 5.55 4.75 -8.80
C ALA A 113 4.70 4.21 -9.96
N VAL A 114 4.38 5.08 -10.91
CA VAL A 114 3.72 4.74 -12.18
C VAL A 114 4.58 5.27 -13.32
N ASP A 115 4.93 4.40 -14.27
CA ASP A 115 5.81 4.70 -15.40
C ASP A 115 7.14 5.34 -15.00
N GLY A 116 7.69 4.89 -13.87
CA GLY A 116 8.96 5.38 -13.31
C GLY A 116 8.86 6.72 -12.58
N ARG A 117 7.67 7.37 -12.53
CA ARG A 117 7.43 8.59 -11.75
C ARG A 117 6.85 8.25 -10.39
N GLN A 118 7.38 8.85 -9.33
CA GLN A 118 6.81 8.72 -7.99
C GLN A 118 5.47 9.47 -7.92
N GLU A 119 4.42 8.76 -7.54
CA GLU A 119 3.06 9.31 -7.46
C GLU A 119 2.61 9.56 -6.02
N GLY A 120 3.19 8.85 -5.05
CA GLY A 120 2.85 9.01 -3.64
C GLY A 120 3.66 8.11 -2.74
N ALA A 121 3.55 8.34 -1.42
CA ALA A 121 4.14 7.51 -0.40
C ALA A 121 3.24 7.45 0.84
N LEU A 122 3.18 6.29 1.48
CA LEU A 122 2.50 6.11 2.77
C LEU A 122 3.51 5.79 3.87
N PRO A 123 3.41 6.41 5.06
CA PRO A 123 4.19 5.97 6.21
C PRO A 123 3.56 4.70 6.82
N LEU A 124 4.41 3.77 7.24
CA LEU A 124 4.05 2.68 8.14
C LEU A 124 4.99 2.67 9.34
N TYR A 125 4.44 2.69 10.55
CA TYR A 125 5.23 2.69 11.78
C TYR A 125 5.15 1.34 12.47
N LEU A 126 6.29 0.69 12.74
CA LEU A 126 6.36 -0.37 13.74
C LEU A 126 6.68 0.26 15.10
N LYS A 127 5.73 0.19 16.04
CA LYS A 127 5.83 0.78 17.38
C LYS A 127 5.92 -0.31 18.45
N ALA A 128 6.70 -0.06 19.50
CA ALA A 128 6.74 -0.94 20.65
C ALA A 128 5.42 -0.89 21.44
N ALA A 129 4.95 -2.04 21.91
CA ALA A 129 3.79 -2.09 22.81
C ALA A 129 4.10 -1.40 24.15
N PRO A 130 3.16 -0.64 24.75
CA PRO A 130 3.35 -0.07 26.07
C PRO A 130 3.63 -1.18 27.09
N GLN A 131 4.70 -1.06 27.87
CA GLN A 131 4.94 -1.95 28.99
C GLN A 131 3.93 -1.61 30.09
N THR A 132 2.94 -2.48 30.31
CA THR A 132 2.06 -2.34 31.48
C THR A 132 2.86 -2.75 32.70
N VAL A 133 3.36 -1.76 33.45
CA VAL A 133 3.91 -2.00 34.79
C VAL A 133 2.74 -2.45 35.65
N ARG A 134 2.66 -3.75 35.95
CA ARG A 134 1.73 -4.25 36.98
C ARG A 134 2.31 -3.86 38.33
N GLU A 135 1.83 -2.78 38.92
CA GLU A 135 2.03 -2.52 40.34
C GLU A 135 1.42 -3.69 41.12
N GLN A 136 2.27 -4.46 41.78
CA GLN A 136 1.86 -5.55 42.65
C GLN A 136 1.23 -4.92 43.91
N SER A 137 -0.07 -5.17 44.10
CA SER A 137 -0.75 -5.00 45.39
C SER A 137 -0.45 -6.17 46.32
#